data_AF-A0A9D0XUF0-F1
#
_entry.id   AF-A0A9D0XUF0-F1
#
_cell.length_a   1.000
_cell.length_b   1.000
_cell.length_c   1.000
_cell.angle_alpha   90.00
_cell.angle_beta   90.00
_cell.angle_gamma   90.00
#
_symmetry.space_group_name_H-M   'P 1'
#
loop_
_entity.id
_entity.type
_entity.pdbx_description
1 polymer ?
#
loop_
_entity_poly.entity_id
_entity_poly.type
_entity_poly.pdbx_seq_one_letter_code
_entity_poly.pdbx_strand_id
1 'polypeptide(L)'
;HQLESKNAQQFYVPASTTKLLTALLSLQHWGEDYRFKTEFYLDYSNSQAPIIIVKGFGDPFLVSEDLLSIAKNLQVKLQEKGIKRLSGIQLDASYYQASLVMPGTGLSDNPYDAIPSAIAANFNSIYVQKRGQKFLSAEPQTPMTESGFVVARSIKNYKSKKTGKFKRVNLGKNSTLNQRYFAELLGEFLKEQGIGVDNTIRFQTVQGSAGKNVRPLYTHLNSRTLAEVIRPMMKYSTNFIANQLALNLSADLFGAPANQDKLKRAFQKLLTENFGWQKFNIEDGAGLSRHNRLAPSQLVDVLQAFKPWIKLLPEVESRVFAKSGTLIGVSTLAGYIKQDQQVLPFAMMINQKVPYRFRNKLAKELTLFY
;
A
#
# COMPACT_ATOMS: atom_id res chain seq x y z
N HIS A 1 24.09 19.40 -16.45
CA HIS A 1 23.67 20.28 -17.55
C HIS A 1 22.21 20.03 -17.87
N GLN A 2 21.44 21.09 -18.04
CA GLN A 2 20.03 21.01 -18.41
C GLN A 2 19.90 21.04 -19.93
N LEU A 3 19.18 20.08 -20.51
CA LEU A 3 19.01 19.97 -21.97
C LEU A 3 17.88 20.87 -22.47
N GLU A 4 16.70 20.82 -21.83
CA GLU A 4 15.54 21.66 -22.15
C GLU A 4 14.71 22.04 -20.92
N SER A 5 13.93 23.13 -21.00
CA SER A 5 12.81 23.40 -20.10
C SER A 5 11.75 24.30 -20.70
N LYS A 6 10.51 24.05 -20.27
CA LYS A 6 9.39 24.97 -20.41
C LYS A 6 8.55 24.94 -19.14
N ASN A 7 8.24 26.12 -18.57
CA ASN A 7 7.46 26.27 -17.33
C ASN A 7 7.96 25.38 -16.17
N ALA A 8 9.27 25.10 -16.11
CA ALA A 8 9.82 24.10 -15.20
C ALA A 8 9.67 24.46 -13.72
N GLN A 9 9.45 25.74 -13.39
CA GLN A 9 9.23 26.23 -12.03
C GLN A 9 7.75 26.48 -11.69
N GLN A 10 6.84 26.25 -12.64
CA GLN A 10 5.41 26.40 -12.38
C GLN A 10 4.87 25.17 -11.63
N PHE A 11 3.99 25.41 -10.65
CA PHE A 11 3.40 24.36 -9.84
C PHE A 11 2.17 23.73 -10.52
N TYR A 12 2.16 22.41 -10.58
CA TYR A 12 1.08 21.61 -11.15
C TYR A 12 0.64 20.52 -10.17
N VAL A 13 -0.54 19.95 -10.40
CA VAL A 13 -0.98 18.70 -9.78
C VAL A 13 -0.16 17.54 -10.36
N PRO A 14 0.64 16.82 -9.55
CA PRO A 14 1.50 15.73 -10.03
C PRO A 14 0.74 14.45 -10.37
N ALA A 15 -0.46 14.22 -9.82
CA ALA A 15 -1.10 12.90 -9.86
C ALA A 15 -0.12 11.81 -9.36
N SER A 16 -0.20 10.58 -9.87
CA SER A 16 0.63 9.46 -9.37
C SER A 16 2.14 9.58 -9.61
N THR A 17 2.68 10.63 -10.22
CA THR A 17 4.14 10.89 -10.14
C THR A 17 4.58 11.28 -8.73
N THR A 18 3.66 11.68 -7.83
CA THR A 18 3.92 11.80 -6.38
C THR A 18 4.56 10.55 -5.79
N LYS A 19 4.25 9.36 -6.32
CA LYS A 19 4.80 8.09 -5.84
C LYS A 19 6.34 8.02 -5.98
N LEU A 20 6.95 8.82 -6.85
CA LEU A 20 8.41 8.95 -6.93
C LEU A 20 8.98 9.55 -5.64
N LEU A 21 8.33 10.57 -5.08
CA LEU A 21 8.71 11.18 -3.81
C LEU A 21 8.58 10.14 -2.70
N THR A 22 7.41 9.51 -2.59
CA THR A 22 7.15 8.46 -1.59
C THR A 22 8.20 7.34 -1.65
N ALA A 23 8.52 6.85 -2.84
CA ALA A 23 9.50 5.79 -3.01
C ALA A 23 10.91 6.24 -2.67
N LEU A 24 11.35 7.40 -3.15
CA LEU A 24 12.66 7.95 -2.83
C LEU A 24 12.85 8.08 -1.32
N LEU A 25 11.91 8.76 -0.67
CA LEU A 25 11.97 9.01 0.77
C LEU A 25 11.94 7.70 1.58
N SER A 26 11.14 6.72 1.15
CA SER A 26 11.11 5.40 1.78
C SER A 26 12.44 4.65 1.63
N LEU A 27 13.04 4.68 0.44
CA LEU A 27 14.30 4.01 0.15
C LEU A 27 15.48 4.65 0.89
N GLN A 28 15.49 5.98 1.02
CA GLN A 28 16.51 6.68 1.79
C GLN A 28 16.39 6.44 3.29
N HIS A 29 15.16 6.32 3.82
CA HIS A 29 14.93 6.12 5.25
C HIS A 29 15.14 4.66 5.70
N TRP A 30 14.63 3.68 4.95
CA TRP A 30 14.67 2.27 5.35
C TRP A 30 15.72 1.42 4.61
N GLY A 31 16.19 1.85 3.44
CA GLY A 31 17.02 1.03 2.54
C GLY A 31 16.20 0.01 1.72
N GLU A 32 16.77 -0.48 0.62
CA GLU A 32 16.02 -1.31 -0.35
C GLU A 32 15.65 -2.71 0.17
N ASP A 33 16.40 -3.21 1.17
CA ASP A 33 16.24 -4.54 1.76
C ASP A 33 15.29 -4.60 2.97
N TYR A 34 14.75 -3.45 3.39
CA TYR A 34 13.85 -3.38 4.54
C TYR A 34 12.62 -4.27 4.37
N ARG A 35 12.18 -4.90 5.46
CA ARG A 35 11.00 -5.76 5.51
C ARG A 35 10.06 -5.27 6.60
N PHE A 36 8.81 -5.01 6.23
CA PHE A 36 7.79 -4.58 7.20
C PHE A 36 7.47 -5.72 8.17
N LYS A 37 7.19 -5.35 9.43
CA LYS A 37 6.92 -6.32 10.48
C LYS A 37 5.45 -6.37 10.87
N THR A 38 5.02 -7.55 11.33
CA THR A 38 3.75 -7.76 12.05
C THR A 38 4.05 -8.62 13.28
N GLU A 39 3.54 -8.22 14.45
CA GLU A 39 3.86 -8.89 15.72
C GLU A 39 2.65 -9.65 16.26
N PHE A 40 2.89 -10.81 16.84
CA PHE A 40 1.87 -11.71 17.38
C PHE A 40 2.14 -11.98 18.85
N TYR A 41 1.13 -11.86 19.70
CA TYR A 41 1.20 -12.07 21.14
C TYR A 41 0.12 -13.05 21.59
N LEU A 42 0.24 -13.53 22.83
CA LEU A 42 -0.79 -14.33 23.48
C LEU A 42 -1.35 -13.59 24.69
N ASP A 43 -2.67 -13.61 24.81
CA ASP A 43 -3.40 -13.20 25.99
C ASP A 43 -4.05 -14.44 26.63
N TYR A 44 -3.69 -14.71 27.88
CA TYR A 44 -4.17 -15.85 28.68
C TYR A 44 -5.34 -15.47 29.62
N SER A 45 -5.96 -14.30 29.42
CA SER A 45 -7.11 -13.84 30.22
C SER A 45 -8.33 -14.77 30.14
N ASN A 46 -8.45 -15.56 29.06
CA ASN A 46 -9.48 -16.59 28.93
C ASN A 46 -8.94 -17.95 29.44
N SER A 47 -9.62 -18.52 30.45
CA SER A 47 -9.23 -19.76 31.11
C SER A 47 -9.33 -21.01 30.23
N GLN A 48 -10.12 -21.00 29.16
CA GLN A 48 -10.29 -22.17 28.28
C GLN A 48 -9.21 -22.26 27.20
N ALA A 49 -8.86 -21.14 26.59
CA ALA A 49 -7.86 -21.05 25.53
C ALA A 49 -7.40 -19.59 25.37
N PRO A 50 -6.11 -19.34 25.07
CA PRO A 50 -5.62 -17.98 24.89
C PRO A 50 -6.20 -17.33 23.64
N ILE A 51 -6.16 -15.99 23.61
CA ILE A 51 -6.43 -15.17 22.43
C ILE A 51 -5.10 -14.83 21.78
N ILE A 52 -5.02 -14.95 20.45
CA ILE A 52 -3.88 -14.41 19.71
C ILE A 52 -4.11 -12.93 19.42
N ILE A 53 -3.16 -12.08 19.82
CA ILE A 53 -3.20 -10.65 19.50
C ILE A 53 -2.28 -10.39 18.32
N VAL A 54 -2.77 -9.69 17.30
CA VAL A 54 -2.01 -9.24 16.14
C VAL A 54 -1.81 -7.74 16.21
N LYS A 55 -0.55 -7.29 16.24
CA LYS A 55 -0.20 -5.87 16.15
C LYS A 55 0.34 -5.57 14.76
N GLY A 56 -0.39 -4.73 14.04
CA GLY A 56 0.02 -4.28 12.71
C GLY A 56 0.83 -2.99 12.75
N PHE A 57 1.84 -2.93 11.89
CA PHE A 57 2.70 -1.76 11.71
C PHE A 57 2.59 -1.20 10.28
N GLY A 58 1.41 -1.34 9.66
CA GLY A 58 1.13 -0.77 8.34
C GLY A 58 1.86 -1.46 7.20
N ASP A 59 2.01 -2.79 7.26
CA ASP A 59 2.61 -3.56 6.16
C ASP A 59 1.90 -3.24 4.83
N PRO A 60 2.62 -2.73 3.81
CA PRO A 60 2.02 -2.31 2.55
C PRO A 60 1.67 -3.47 1.61
N PHE A 61 2.19 -4.68 1.84
CA PHE A 61 2.08 -5.82 0.94
C PHE A 61 1.93 -7.14 1.71
N LEU A 62 0.95 -7.20 2.61
CA LEU A 62 0.60 -8.43 3.30
C LEU A 62 -0.55 -9.12 2.54
N VAL A 63 -0.22 -10.20 1.82
CA VAL A 63 -1.18 -10.96 0.98
C VAL A 63 -1.47 -12.34 1.58
N SER A 64 -2.47 -13.05 1.03
CA SER A 64 -2.89 -14.38 1.49
C SER A 64 -1.74 -15.39 1.61
N GLU A 65 -0.77 -15.36 0.70
CA GLU A 65 0.40 -16.24 0.74
C GLU A 65 1.31 -15.95 1.94
N ASP A 66 1.43 -14.67 2.33
CA ASP A 66 2.14 -14.28 3.55
C ASP A 66 1.36 -14.70 4.79
N LEU A 67 0.02 -14.56 4.79
CA LEU A 67 -0.83 -15.01 5.89
C LEU A 67 -0.79 -16.54 6.09
N LEU A 68 -0.75 -17.31 5.01
CA LEU A 68 -0.54 -18.76 5.08
C LEU A 68 0.83 -19.08 5.68
N SER A 69 1.88 -18.35 5.30
CA SER A 69 3.22 -18.51 5.85
C SER A 69 3.27 -18.12 7.34
N ILE A 70 2.59 -17.05 7.73
CA ILE A 70 2.40 -16.65 9.13
C ILE A 70 1.69 -17.76 9.91
N ALA A 71 0.59 -18.31 9.39
CA ALA A 71 -0.17 -19.37 10.05
C ALA A 71 0.67 -20.62 10.29
N LYS A 72 1.50 -21.02 9.32
CA LYS A 72 2.47 -22.13 9.47
C LYS A 72 3.47 -21.87 10.61
N ASN A 73 4.07 -20.68 10.65
CA ASN A 73 5.04 -20.33 11.70
C ASN A 73 4.37 -20.24 13.08
N LEU A 74 3.18 -19.65 13.14
CA LEU A 74 2.39 -19.58 14.37
C LEU A 74 1.99 -20.97 14.87
N GLN A 75 1.62 -21.89 13.98
CA GLN A 75 1.27 -23.26 14.35
C GLN A 75 2.44 -23.93 15.10
N VAL A 76 3.67 -23.81 14.60
CA VAL A 76 4.87 -24.34 15.28
C VAL A 76 5.02 -23.71 16.68
N LYS A 77 4.92 -22.38 16.77
CA LYS A 77 5.06 -21.64 18.03
C LYS A 77 3.95 -21.91 19.06
N LEU A 78 2.74 -22.18 18.59
CA LEU A 78 1.62 -22.55 19.44
C LEU A 78 1.76 -23.99 19.95
N GLN A 79 2.22 -24.91 19.10
CA GLN A 79 2.48 -26.30 19.48
C GLN A 79 3.61 -26.44 20.50
N GLU A 80 4.70 -25.67 20.37
CA GLU A 80 5.78 -25.57 21.37
C GLU A 80 5.24 -25.18 22.77
N LYS A 81 4.10 -24.48 22.83
CA LYS A 81 3.41 -24.08 24.06
C LYS A 81 2.26 -25.01 24.47
N GLY A 82 2.04 -26.11 23.75
CA GLY A 82 0.92 -27.02 23.98
C GLY A 82 -0.46 -26.46 23.57
N ILE A 83 -0.51 -25.35 22.84
CA ILE A 83 -1.75 -24.69 22.44
C ILE A 83 -2.24 -25.28 21.12
N LYS A 84 -3.40 -25.95 21.15
CA LYS A 84 -4.08 -26.49 19.96
C LYS A 84 -5.32 -25.70 19.53
N ARG A 85 -5.74 -24.75 20.36
CA ARG A 85 -6.95 -23.92 20.15
C ARG A 85 -6.71 -22.51 20.65
N LEU A 86 -7.27 -21.54 19.95
CA LEU A 86 -7.35 -20.13 20.31
C LEU A 86 -8.82 -19.75 20.50
N SER A 87 -9.12 -19.00 21.56
CA SER A 87 -10.49 -18.52 21.83
C SER A 87 -10.90 -17.31 20.98
N GLY A 88 -9.99 -16.81 20.14
CA GLY A 88 -10.25 -15.76 19.18
C GLY A 88 -9.00 -15.03 18.71
N ILE A 89 -9.21 -13.98 17.93
CA ILE A 89 -8.17 -13.09 17.41
C ILE A 89 -8.45 -11.67 17.88
N GLN A 90 -7.46 -11.01 18.45
CA GLN A 90 -7.50 -9.59 18.78
C GLN A 90 -6.60 -8.79 17.83
N LEU A 91 -7.06 -7.62 17.41
CA LEU A 91 -6.35 -6.74 16.49
C LEU A 91 -5.96 -5.43 17.18
N ASP A 92 -4.66 -5.18 17.26
CA ASP A 92 -4.08 -3.88 17.64
C ASP A 92 -3.70 -3.11 16.37
N ALA A 93 -4.64 -2.30 15.88
CA ALA A 93 -4.46 -1.41 14.75
C ALA A 93 -4.05 0.02 15.16
N SER A 94 -3.60 0.24 16.41
CA SER A 94 -3.31 1.57 16.96
C SER A 94 -2.09 2.28 16.35
N TYR A 95 -1.33 1.61 15.48
CA TYR A 95 -0.21 2.23 14.78
C TYR A 95 -0.67 3.36 13.85
N TYR A 96 -1.91 3.32 13.38
CA TYR A 96 -2.55 4.40 12.62
C TYR A 96 -3.73 5.00 13.38
N GLN A 97 -4.09 6.24 13.04
CA GLN A 97 -5.32 6.86 13.53
C GLN A 97 -6.54 6.06 13.06
N ALA A 98 -7.51 5.89 13.96
CA ALA A 98 -8.78 5.25 13.63
C ALA A 98 -9.52 5.99 12.49
N SER A 99 -10.20 5.23 11.63
CA SER A 99 -11.00 5.76 10.51
C SER A 99 -10.24 6.71 9.56
N LEU A 100 -8.94 6.48 9.38
CA LEU A 100 -8.10 7.26 8.48
C LEU A 100 -8.52 7.08 7.01
N VAL A 101 -8.88 8.19 6.37
CA VAL A 101 -9.14 8.27 4.92
C VAL A 101 -8.19 9.31 4.33
N MET A 102 -7.49 8.99 3.25
CA MET A 102 -6.53 9.92 2.65
C MET A 102 -7.22 10.95 1.74
N PRO A 103 -6.72 12.19 1.63
CA PRO A 103 -7.25 13.19 0.71
C PRO A 103 -7.31 12.68 -0.74
N GLY A 104 -8.39 13.04 -1.44
CA GLY A 104 -8.64 12.64 -2.83
C GLY A 104 -9.13 11.19 -3.02
N THR A 105 -9.25 10.39 -1.96
CA THR A 105 -9.81 9.03 -2.07
C THR A 105 -11.30 9.10 -2.42
N GLY A 106 -11.70 8.41 -3.50
CA GLY A 106 -13.09 8.40 -3.97
C GLY A 106 -14.01 7.45 -3.18
N LEU A 107 -15.27 7.41 -3.63
CA LEU A 107 -16.32 6.51 -3.13
C LEU A 107 -16.50 5.26 -4.01
N SER A 108 -15.63 5.04 -5.00
CA SER A 108 -15.77 3.88 -5.88
C SER A 108 -15.41 2.59 -5.14
N ASP A 109 -15.90 1.47 -5.65
CA ASP A 109 -15.50 0.15 -5.17
C ASP A 109 -14.19 -0.34 -5.82
N ASN A 110 -13.48 0.50 -6.58
CA ASN A 110 -12.22 0.10 -7.19
C ASN A 110 -11.11 -0.03 -6.14
N PRO A 111 -10.16 -0.99 -6.29
CA PRO A 111 -9.05 -1.17 -5.35
C PRO A 111 -8.18 0.06 -5.11
N TYR A 112 -8.11 1.01 -6.05
CA TYR A 112 -7.33 2.24 -5.89
C TYR A 112 -7.94 3.22 -4.86
N ASP A 113 -9.19 3.01 -4.45
CA ASP A 113 -9.89 3.78 -3.40
C ASP A 113 -9.90 3.07 -2.03
N ALA A 114 -9.17 1.96 -1.89
CA ALA A 114 -9.01 1.27 -0.61
C ALA A 114 -8.35 2.20 0.43
N ILE A 115 -8.86 2.20 1.66
CA ILE A 115 -8.28 3.01 2.75
C ILE A 115 -7.02 2.34 3.30
N PRO A 116 -5.99 3.10 3.72
CA PRO A 116 -4.86 2.58 4.47
C PRO A 116 -5.31 1.93 5.77
N SER A 117 -4.51 0.99 6.28
CA SER A 117 -4.77 0.35 7.57
C SER A 117 -3.48 -0.20 8.16
N ALA A 118 -3.32 -0.06 9.48
CA ALA A 118 -2.20 -0.67 10.21
C ALA A 118 -2.19 -2.20 10.08
N ILE A 119 -3.38 -2.80 9.92
CA ILE A 119 -3.61 -4.23 9.68
C ILE A 119 -4.45 -4.36 8.41
N ALA A 120 -3.89 -4.96 7.37
CA ALA A 120 -4.57 -5.17 6.11
C ALA A 120 -4.16 -6.51 5.49
N ALA A 121 -5.10 -7.14 4.79
CA ALA A 121 -4.84 -8.28 3.92
C ALA A 121 -5.21 -7.91 2.49
N ASN A 122 -4.44 -8.36 1.51
CA ASN A 122 -4.76 -8.24 0.09
C ASN A 122 -5.10 -6.79 -0.34
N PHE A 123 -4.36 -5.82 0.20
CA PHE A 123 -4.52 -4.39 -0.06
C PHE A 123 -5.92 -3.84 0.31
N ASN A 124 -6.57 -4.44 1.32
CA ASN A 124 -7.98 -4.17 1.66
C ASN A 124 -8.90 -4.35 0.45
N SER A 125 -8.70 -5.42 -0.32
CA SER A 125 -9.49 -5.76 -1.49
C SER A 125 -9.77 -7.25 -1.57
N ILE A 126 -10.86 -7.61 -2.25
CA ILE A 126 -11.22 -9.00 -2.55
C ILE A 126 -11.46 -9.17 -4.05
N TYR A 127 -11.11 -10.35 -4.59
CA TYR A 127 -11.52 -10.73 -5.93
C TYR A 127 -12.64 -11.77 -5.88
N VAL A 128 -13.83 -11.41 -6.36
CA VAL A 128 -15.03 -12.26 -6.27
C VAL A 128 -15.41 -12.82 -7.63
N GLN A 129 -15.75 -14.11 -7.64
CA GLN A 129 -16.46 -14.79 -8.72
C GLN A 129 -17.91 -15.06 -8.30
N LYS A 130 -18.88 -14.59 -9.07
CA LYS A 130 -20.31 -14.90 -8.94
C LYS A 130 -20.71 -15.95 -9.99
N ARG A 131 -21.26 -17.09 -9.53
CA ARG A 131 -21.86 -18.16 -10.36
C ARG A 131 -23.32 -18.36 -9.92
N GLY A 132 -24.26 -17.87 -10.71
CA GLY A 132 -25.67 -17.83 -10.30
C GLY A 132 -25.83 -16.99 -9.02
N GLN A 133 -26.34 -17.61 -7.96
CA GLN A 133 -26.50 -17.00 -6.63
C GLN A 133 -25.32 -17.25 -5.67
N LYS A 134 -24.32 -18.05 -6.08
CA LYS A 134 -23.16 -18.36 -5.25
C LYS A 134 -22.05 -17.34 -5.48
N PHE A 135 -21.40 -16.92 -4.39
CA PHE A 135 -20.17 -16.13 -4.40
C PHE A 135 -19.00 -17.03 -4.02
N LEU A 136 -17.93 -16.94 -4.79
CA LEU A 136 -16.69 -17.69 -4.61
C LEU A 136 -15.51 -16.72 -4.65
N SER A 137 -14.41 -17.09 -4.02
CA SER A 137 -13.16 -16.38 -4.24
C SER A 137 -12.71 -16.60 -5.69
N ALA A 138 -12.24 -15.54 -6.35
CA ALA A 138 -11.61 -15.62 -7.66
C ALA A 138 -10.07 -15.79 -7.54
N GLU A 139 -9.58 -15.95 -6.32
CA GLU A 139 -8.17 -16.18 -5.96
C GLU A 139 -8.08 -17.54 -5.25
N PRO A 140 -7.53 -18.60 -5.88
CA PRO A 140 -7.49 -19.95 -5.31
C PRO A 140 -6.80 -20.03 -3.96
N GLN A 141 -5.82 -19.15 -3.71
CA GLN A 141 -5.07 -19.06 -2.46
C GLN A 141 -5.79 -18.28 -1.36
N THR A 142 -6.92 -17.63 -1.66
CA THR A 142 -7.63 -16.75 -0.73
C THR A 142 -8.99 -17.37 -0.42
N PRO A 143 -9.19 -17.94 0.79
CA PRO A 143 -10.50 -18.45 1.17
C PRO A 143 -11.54 -17.31 1.24
N MET A 144 -12.80 -17.65 0.99
CA MET A 144 -13.90 -16.69 1.16
C MET A 144 -14.25 -16.60 2.65
N THR A 145 -14.36 -15.39 3.17
CA THR A 145 -14.67 -15.13 4.57
C THR A 145 -16.08 -14.52 4.75
N GLU A 146 -16.57 -14.41 5.98
CA GLU A 146 -17.85 -13.75 6.27
C GLU A 146 -17.86 -12.29 5.77
N SER A 147 -16.80 -11.54 6.07
CA SER A 147 -16.59 -10.18 5.54
C SER A 147 -16.52 -10.16 4.02
N GLY A 148 -15.88 -11.17 3.41
CA GLY A 148 -15.86 -11.37 1.96
C GLY A 148 -17.26 -11.52 1.37
N PHE A 149 -18.12 -12.32 1.99
CA PHE A 149 -19.53 -12.48 1.58
C PHE A 149 -20.35 -11.20 1.77
N VAL A 150 -20.14 -10.46 2.86
CA VAL A 150 -20.79 -9.15 3.07
C VAL A 150 -20.47 -8.20 1.91
N VAL A 151 -19.20 -8.09 1.54
CA VAL A 151 -18.77 -7.24 0.42
C VAL A 151 -19.28 -7.80 -0.91
N ALA A 152 -19.20 -9.11 -1.15
CA ALA A 152 -19.65 -9.72 -2.40
C ALA A 152 -21.12 -9.44 -2.74
N ARG A 153 -21.99 -9.39 -1.71
CA ARG A 153 -23.42 -9.09 -1.84
C ARG A 153 -23.70 -7.64 -2.26
N SER A 154 -22.80 -6.69 -1.97
CA SER A 154 -22.99 -5.28 -2.31
C SER A 154 -22.52 -4.91 -3.72
N ILE A 155 -21.82 -5.83 -4.42
CA ILE A 155 -21.25 -5.58 -5.75
C ILE A 155 -22.35 -5.47 -6.81
N LYS A 156 -22.49 -4.29 -7.43
CA LYS A 156 -23.52 -4.01 -8.46
C LYS A 156 -23.12 -4.41 -9.89
N ASN A 157 -21.82 -4.40 -10.23
CA ASN A 157 -21.35 -4.49 -11.64
C ASN A 157 -20.21 -5.49 -11.88
N TYR A 158 -20.53 -6.77 -12.08
CA TYR A 158 -19.53 -7.79 -12.41
C TYR A 158 -19.17 -7.82 -13.90
N LYS A 159 -17.93 -8.17 -14.22
CA LYS A 159 -17.49 -8.45 -15.60
C LYS A 159 -17.78 -9.91 -15.97
N SER A 160 -18.53 -10.15 -17.02
CA SER A 160 -18.84 -11.49 -17.51
C SER A 160 -17.65 -12.13 -18.23
N LYS A 161 -17.37 -13.40 -17.93
CA LYS A 161 -16.48 -14.31 -18.66
C LYS A 161 -17.19 -15.66 -18.85
N LYS A 162 -16.67 -16.54 -19.72
CA LYS A 162 -17.23 -17.89 -19.95
C LYS A 162 -17.42 -18.69 -18.65
N THR A 163 -16.53 -18.51 -17.68
CA THR A 163 -16.52 -19.26 -16.42
C THR A 163 -17.31 -18.58 -15.28
N GLY A 164 -17.94 -17.43 -15.51
CA GLY A 164 -18.74 -16.72 -14.51
C GLY A 164 -18.55 -15.21 -14.53
N LYS A 165 -19.05 -14.53 -13.50
CA LYS A 165 -19.00 -13.08 -13.35
C LYS A 165 -17.93 -12.70 -12.34
N PHE A 166 -17.04 -11.75 -12.66
CA PHE A 166 -15.86 -11.45 -11.86
C PHE A 166 -15.74 -9.96 -11.53
N LYS A 167 -15.34 -9.62 -10.30
CA LYS A 167 -14.97 -8.25 -9.95
C LYS A 167 -14.00 -8.22 -8.76
N ARG A 168 -12.92 -7.45 -8.88
CA ARG A 168 -12.10 -7.07 -7.72
C ARG A 168 -12.62 -5.75 -7.17
N VAL A 169 -12.86 -5.69 -5.88
CA VAL A 169 -13.34 -4.49 -5.18
C VAL A 169 -12.54 -4.21 -3.92
N ASN A 170 -12.48 -2.94 -3.50
CA ASN A 170 -12.03 -2.61 -2.14
C ASN A 170 -13.07 -3.02 -1.09
N LEU A 171 -12.66 -3.11 0.17
CA LEU A 171 -13.51 -3.47 1.31
C LEU A 171 -14.35 -2.30 1.88
N GLY A 172 -14.26 -1.11 1.29
CA GLY A 172 -14.97 0.09 1.72
C GLY A 172 -14.20 0.94 2.73
N LYS A 173 -14.91 1.89 3.35
CA LYS A 173 -14.36 2.88 4.31
C LYS A 173 -14.50 2.47 5.77
N ASN A 174 -15.16 1.34 6.05
CA ASN A 174 -15.32 0.84 7.41
C ASN A 174 -14.04 0.11 7.82
N SER A 175 -13.19 0.78 8.61
CA SER A 175 -11.92 0.21 9.07
C SER A 175 -12.10 -1.08 9.86
N THR A 176 -13.18 -1.21 10.64
CA THR A 176 -13.52 -2.43 11.39
C THR A 176 -13.80 -3.61 10.46
N LEU A 177 -14.51 -3.40 9.35
CA LEU A 177 -14.75 -4.46 8.35
C LEU A 177 -13.43 -4.89 7.68
N ASN A 178 -12.57 -3.94 7.34
CA ASN A 178 -11.28 -4.22 6.71
C ASN A 178 -10.36 -5.04 7.63
N GLN A 179 -10.31 -4.66 8.90
CA GLN A 179 -9.54 -5.36 9.93
C GLN A 179 -10.15 -6.74 10.24
N ARG A 180 -11.48 -6.85 10.32
CA ARG A 180 -12.18 -8.13 10.48
C ARG A 180 -11.85 -9.10 9.35
N TYR A 181 -11.86 -8.64 8.09
CA TYR A 181 -11.46 -9.48 6.95
C TYR A 181 -10.06 -10.08 7.11
N PHE A 182 -9.09 -9.29 7.61
CA PHE A 182 -7.76 -9.81 7.95
C PHE A 182 -7.81 -10.92 9.01
N ALA A 183 -8.52 -10.69 10.12
CA ALA A 183 -8.63 -11.68 11.20
C ALA A 183 -9.30 -12.97 10.72
N GLU A 184 -10.38 -12.87 9.95
CA GLU A 184 -11.06 -14.04 9.38
C GLU A 184 -10.12 -14.85 8.48
N LEU A 185 -9.37 -14.20 7.58
CA LEU A 185 -8.39 -14.89 6.74
C LEU A 185 -7.31 -15.59 7.56
N LEU A 186 -6.73 -14.91 8.55
CA LEU A 186 -5.74 -15.52 9.43
C LEU A 186 -6.32 -16.71 10.19
N GLY A 187 -7.56 -16.58 10.68
CA GLY A 187 -8.30 -17.65 11.35
C GLY A 187 -8.50 -18.87 10.44
N GLU A 188 -8.89 -18.67 9.19
CA GLU A 188 -9.03 -19.77 8.21
C GLU A 188 -7.69 -20.46 7.95
N PHE A 189 -6.60 -19.71 7.72
CA PHE A 189 -5.29 -20.33 7.52
C PHE A 189 -4.77 -21.05 8.76
N LEU A 190 -5.03 -20.56 9.99
CA LEU A 190 -4.68 -21.27 11.22
C LEU A 190 -5.47 -22.59 11.37
N LYS A 191 -6.76 -22.59 11.04
CA LYS A 191 -7.60 -23.80 11.00
C LYS A 191 -7.06 -24.81 9.99
N GLU A 192 -6.64 -24.36 8.81
CA GLU A 192 -5.98 -25.22 7.81
C GLU A 192 -4.68 -25.84 8.33
N GLN A 193 -3.97 -25.18 9.26
CA GLN A 193 -2.78 -25.74 9.93
C GLN A 193 -3.11 -26.61 11.16
N GLY A 194 -4.40 -26.87 11.44
CA GLY A 194 -4.83 -27.70 12.57
C GLY A 194 -4.90 -26.97 13.92
N ILE A 195 -4.87 -25.64 13.93
CA ILE A 195 -5.13 -24.82 15.13
C ILE A 195 -6.61 -24.42 15.14
N GLY A 196 -7.37 -24.89 16.14
CA GLY A 196 -8.76 -24.45 16.30
C GLY A 196 -8.83 -22.96 16.61
N VAL A 197 -9.70 -22.20 15.94
CA VAL A 197 -9.88 -20.76 16.20
C VAL A 197 -11.37 -20.46 16.32
N ASP A 198 -11.76 -19.91 17.46
CA ASP A 198 -13.14 -19.47 17.69
C ASP A 198 -13.41 -18.13 16.98
N ASN A 199 -14.68 -17.85 16.66
CA ASN A 199 -15.07 -16.69 15.84
C ASN A 199 -15.00 -15.34 16.59
N THR A 200 -14.43 -15.29 17.79
CA THR A 200 -14.32 -14.06 18.58
C THR A 200 -13.25 -13.15 17.97
N ILE A 201 -13.65 -11.94 17.57
CA ILE A 201 -12.73 -10.91 17.06
C ILE A 201 -12.81 -9.66 17.94
N ARG A 202 -11.68 -9.24 18.51
CA ARG A 202 -11.56 -8.05 19.36
C ARG A 202 -10.72 -6.97 18.70
N PHE A 203 -11.01 -5.70 19.00
CA PHE A 203 -10.27 -4.54 18.49
C PHE A 203 -9.73 -3.75 19.68
N GLN A 204 -8.53 -4.10 20.15
CA GLN A 204 -7.94 -3.55 21.37
C GLN A 204 -6.41 -3.57 21.28
N THR A 205 -5.77 -2.59 21.92
CA THR A 205 -4.30 -2.49 21.97
C THR A 205 -3.67 -3.65 22.73
N VAL A 206 -2.44 -4.03 22.38
CA VAL A 206 -1.70 -5.08 23.12
C VAL A 206 -1.60 -4.75 24.61
N GLN A 207 -1.30 -3.49 24.93
CA GLN A 207 -1.17 -3.02 26.32
C GLN A 207 -2.47 -3.14 27.12
N GLY A 208 -3.63 -3.02 26.45
CA GLY A 208 -4.94 -3.14 27.10
C GLY A 208 -5.32 -4.56 27.51
N SER A 209 -4.57 -5.57 27.08
CA SER A 209 -4.90 -6.98 27.33
C SER A 209 -3.72 -7.78 27.90
N ALA A 210 -2.57 -7.75 27.24
CA ALA A 210 -1.42 -8.55 27.64
C ALA A 210 -0.58 -7.87 28.76
N GLY A 211 -0.76 -6.56 28.98
CA GLY A 211 -0.02 -5.79 29.97
C GLY A 211 1.22 -5.06 29.41
N LYS A 212 1.90 -4.30 30.27
CA LYS A 212 3.13 -3.57 29.89
C LYS A 212 4.31 -4.56 29.83
N ASN A 213 5.11 -4.52 28.77
CA ASN A 213 6.33 -5.32 28.53
C ASN A 213 6.13 -6.78 28.06
N VAL A 214 4.99 -7.13 27.47
CA VAL A 214 4.85 -8.45 26.84
C VAL A 214 5.70 -8.55 25.58
N ARG A 215 6.44 -9.66 25.45
CA ARG A 215 7.23 -9.97 24.26
C ARG A 215 6.36 -10.70 23.23
N PRO A 216 6.56 -10.45 21.92
CA PRO A 216 5.83 -11.18 20.89
C PRO A 216 6.19 -12.67 20.96
N LEU A 217 5.19 -13.52 20.77
CA LEU A 217 5.35 -14.94 20.48
C LEU A 217 6.13 -15.13 19.17
N TYR A 218 5.80 -14.31 18.18
CA TYR A 218 6.35 -14.36 16.84
C TYR A 218 6.33 -12.95 16.23
N THR A 219 7.42 -12.56 15.58
CA THR A 219 7.49 -11.37 14.74
C THR A 219 7.68 -11.82 13.30
N HIS A 220 6.68 -11.59 12.48
CA HIS A 220 6.77 -11.80 11.05
C HIS A 220 7.49 -10.62 10.40
N LEU A 221 8.45 -10.91 9.53
CA LEU A 221 8.98 -9.96 8.55
C LEU A 221 8.44 -10.33 7.17
N ASN A 222 7.92 -9.35 6.44
CA ASN A 222 7.31 -9.56 5.13
C ASN A 222 8.26 -10.33 4.20
N SER A 223 7.72 -11.26 3.42
CA SER A 223 8.49 -12.05 2.44
C SER A 223 9.10 -11.21 1.32
N ARG A 224 8.67 -9.95 1.16
CA ARG A 224 9.18 -8.98 0.19
C ARG A 224 10.00 -7.88 0.85
N THR A 225 11.09 -7.49 0.20
CA THR A 225 11.86 -6.28 0.55
C THR A 225 11.13 -5.01 0.10
N LEU A 226 11.57 -3.85 0.58
CA LEU A 226 11.02 -2.55 0.17
C LEU A 226 11.15 -2.34 -1.34
N ALA A 227 12.25 -2.75 -1.97
CA ALA A 227 12.37 -2.71 -3.43
C ALA A 227 11.31 -3.57 -4.14
N GLU A 228 11.04 -4.77 -3.62
CA GLU A 228 10.02 -5.68 -4.15
C GLU A 228 8.58 -5.16 -3.93
N VAL A 229 8.36 -4.33 -2.91
CA VAL A 229 7.11 -3.60 -2.67
C VAL A 229 6.97 -2.38 -3.59
N ILE A 230 8.04 -1.60 -3.79
CA ILE A 230 8.03 -0.39 -4.61
C ILE A 230 7.87 -0.70 -6.10
N ARG A 231 8.49 -1.78 -6.60
CA ARG A 231 8.40 -2.16 -8.02
C ARG A 231 6.94 -2.31 -8.52
N PRO A 232 6.05 -3.09 -7.89
CA PRO A 232 4.63 -3.15 -8.28
C PRO A 232 3.89 -1.84 -7.99
N MET A 233 4.30 -1.06 -6.97
CA MET A 233 3.76 0.30 -6.76
C MET A 233 4.01 1.22 -7.96
N MET A 234 5.20 1.18 -8.54
CA MET A 234 5.52 1.97 -9.73
C MET A 234 4.80 1.44 -10.97
N LYS A 235 4.83 0.12 -11.18
CA LYS A 235 4.24 -0.55 -12.35
C LYS A 235 2.72 -0.45 -12.42
N TYR A 236 2.03 -0.80 -11.32
CA TYR A 236 0.57 -0.83 -11.26
C TYR A 236 -0.04 0.42 -10.61
N SER A 237 0.81 1.37 -10.18
CA SER A 237 0.38 2.64 -9.60
C SER A 237 -0.51 2.49 -8.36
N THR A 238 -0.27 1.48 -7.52
CA THR A 238 -1.13 1.21 -6.35
C THR A 238 -1.07 2.34 -5.31
N ASN A 239 -2.22 2.94 -5.04
CA ASN A 239 -2.38 4.00 -4.05
C ASN A 239 -2.25 3.47 -2.63
N PHE A 240 -2.68 2.21 -2.41
CA PHE A 240 -2.62 1.57 -1.11
C PHE A 240 -1.18 1.49 -0.61
N ILE A 241 -0.25 0.93 -1.40
CA ILE A 241 1.17 0.84 -1.04
C ILE A 241 1.73 2.24 -0.77
N ALA A 242 1.48 3.19 -1.67
CA ALA A 242 2.05 4.53 -1.55
C ALA A 242 1.60 5.26 -0.27
N ASN A 243 0.32 5.14 0.09
CA ASN A 243 -0.18 5.75 1.32
C ASN A 243 0.29 5.00 2.57
N GLN A 244 0.41 3.67 2.55
CA GLN A 244 1.00 2.90 3.65
C GLN A 244 2.45 3.34 3.91
N LEU A 245 3.29 3.40 2.87
CA LEU A 245 4.68 3.83 2.98
C LEU A 245 4.79 5.26 3.55
N ALA A 246 3.99 6.20 3.04
CA ALA A 246 4.00 7.58 3.52
C ALA A 246 3.55 7.71 4.99
N LEU A 247 2.57 6.90 5.42
CA LEU A 247 2.09 6.88 6.81
C LEU A 247 3.12 6.25 7.76
N ASN A 248 3.71 5.13 7.38
CA ASN A 248 4.77 4.47 8.14
C ASN A 248 5.98 5.40 8.34
N LEU A 249 6.40 6.08 7.28
CA LEU A 249 7.48 7.06 7.34
C LEU A 249 7.14 8.20 8.33
N SER A 250 5.88 8.64 8.36
CA SER A 250 5.42 9.66 9.29
C SER A 250 5.39 9.19 10.75
N ALA A 251 5.08 7.91 10.99
CA ALA A 251 5.08 7.32 12.31
C ALA A 251 6.51 7.12 12.83
N ASP A 252 7.46 6.77 11.96
CA ASP A 252 8.86 6.65 12.36
C ASP A 252 9.45 8.01 12.76
N LEU A 253 9.06 9.08 12.07
CA LEU A 253 9.57 10.43 12.34
C LEU A 253 8.85 11.16 13.49
N PHE A 254 7.55 10.94 13.66
CA PHE A 254 6.70 11.71 14.60
C PHE A 254 5.88 10.84 15.56
N GLY A 255 6.20 9.55 15.65
CA GLY A 255 5.54 8.57 16.51
C GLY A 255 4.17 8.12 15.99
N ALA A 256 3.71 6.97 16.46
CA ALA A 256 2.34 6.50 16.29
C ALA A 256 1.34 7.28 17.19
N PRO A 257 0.04 7.32 16.86
CA PRO A 257 -0.55 6.87 15.60
C PRO A 257 -0.13 7.75 14.42
N ALA A 258 0.08 7.14 13.25
CA ALA A 258 0.23 7.85 11.97
C ALA A 258 -1.09 8.52 11.58
N ASN A 259 -1.02 9.72 10.99
CA ASN A 259 -2.17 10.44 10.48
C ASN A 259 -1.79 11.39 9.33
N GLN A 260 -2.78 12.06 8.74
CA GLN A 260 -2.56 12.97 7.60
C GLN A 260 -1.61 14.12 7.94
N ASP A 261 -1.73 14.73 9.13
CA ASP A 261 -0.90 15.87 9.51
C ASP A 261 0.56 15.48 9.70
N LYS A 262 0.84 14.34 10.35
CA LYS A 262 2.19 13.80 10.48
C LYS A 262 2.78 13.44 9.12
N LEU A 263 1.98 12.90 8.20
CA LEU A 263 2.43 12.63 6.83
C LEU A 263 2.83 13.91 6.10
N LYS A 264 1.98 14.96 6.13
CA LYS A 264 2.30 16.27 5.54
C LYS A 264 3.59 16.83 6.12
N ARG A 265 3.74 16.78 7.46
CA ARG A 265 4.96 17.21 8.16
C ARG A 265 6.20 16.40 7.77
N ALA A 266 6.05 15.09 7.55
CA ALA A 266 7.15 14.21 7.14
C ALA A 266 7.65 14.58 5.75
N PHE A 267 6.74 14.75 4.79
CA PHE A 267 7.08 15.20 3.45
C PHE A 267 7.67 16.61 3.48
N GLN A 268 7.10 17.52 4.27
CA GLN A 268 7.65 18.87 4.45
C GLN A 268 9.10 18.83 4.92
N LYS A 269 9.37 18.11 6.03
CA LYS A 269 10.70 17.98 6.62
C LYS A 269 11.69 17.37 5.63
N LEU A 270 11.41 16.18 5.12
CA LEU A 270 12.36 15.42 4.30
C LEU A 270 12.64 16.08 2.95
N LEU A 271 11.65 16.66 2.28
CA LEU A 271 11.87 17.33 0.99
C LEU A 271 12.62 18.66 1.17
N THR A 272 12.42 19.37 2.28
CA THR A 272 13.21 20.56 2.61
C THR A 272 14.65 20.18 2.92
N GLU A 273 14.88 19.12 3.68
CA GLU A 273 16.23 18.67 4.06
C GLU A 273 17.01 18.09 2.88
N ASN A 274 16.36 17.30 2.03
CA ASN A 274 17.03 16.66 0.90
C ASN A 274 17.32 17.61 -0.26
N PHE A 275 16.47 18.63 -0.48
CA PHE A 275 16.51 19.44 -1.69
C PHE A 275 16.49 20.96 -1.45
N GLY A 276 16.35 21.42 -0.20
CA GLY A 276 16.25 22.86 0.12
C GLY A 276 14.95 23.51 -0.37
N TRP A 277 13.95 22.74 -0.79
CA TRP A 277 12.72 23.28 -1.37
C TRP A 277 11.91 24.12 -0.38
N GLN A 278 11.52 25.32 -0.79
CA GLN A 278 10.72 26.24 0.03
C GLN A 278 9.22 26.22 -0.31
N LYS A 279 8.85 25.74 -1.50
CA LYS A 279 7.48 25.77 -2.00
C LYS A 279 7.13 24.44 -2.63
N PHE A 280 6.11 23.78 -2.08
CA PHE A 280 5.39 22.62 -2.63
C PHE A 280 4.18 22.36 -1.72
N ASN A 281 3.27 21.49 -2.13
CA ASN A 281 2.22 20.97 -1.26
C ASN A 281 2.03 19.48 -1.54
N ILE A 282 2.14 18.62 -0.53
CA ILE A 282 1.89 17.18 -0.66
C ILE A 282 1.01 16.73 0.51
N GLU A 283 -0.18 16.22 0.20
CA GLU A 283 -1.20 15.82 1.17
C GLU A 283 -1.41 14.32 1.29
N ASP A 284 -0.90 13.55 0.32
CA ASP A 284 -0.99 12.10 0.30
C ASP A 284 0.21 11.50 -0.46
N GLY A 285 0.56 10.25 -0.13
CA GLY A 285 1.70 9.57 -0.77
C GLY A 285 1.38 9.05 -2.18
N ALA A 286 0.10 8.93 -2.53
CA ALA A 286 -0.34 8.32 -3.78
C ALA A 286 -0.50 9.32 -4.95
N GLY A 287 -0.64 10.61 -4.66
CA GLY A 287 -0.96 11.64 -5.64
C GLY A 287 -2.44 11.72 -6.01
N LEU A 288 -3.34 11.32 -5.10
CA LEU A 288 -4.79 11.44 -5.30
C LEU A 288 -5.32 12.85 -5.02
N SER A 289 -4.74 13.55 -4.05
CA SER A 289 -5.18 14.90 -3.69
C SER A 289 -5.00 15.85 -4.86
N ARG A 290 -6.08 16.59 -5.17
CA ARG A 290 -6.06 17.72 -6.10
C ARG A 290 -5.35 18.94 -5.55
N HIS A 291 -5.02 18.95 -4.25
CA HIS A 291 -4.26 20.03 -3.63
C HIS A 291 -2.75 19.80 -3.71
N ASN A 292 -2.29 18.60 -4.10
CA ASN A 292 -0.86 18.37 -4.34
C ASN A 292 -0.33 19.37 -5.39
N ARG A 293 0.81 20.00 -5.11
CA ARG A 293 1.49 20.97 -5.97
C ARG A 293 2.99 20.68 -5.98
N LEU A 294 3.52 20.49 -7.17
CA LEU A 294 4.95 20.27 -7.42
C LEU A 294 5.34 20.87 -8.77
N ALA A 295 6.57 21.37 -8.88
CA ALA A 295 7.12 21.85 -10.14
C ALA A 295 7.80 20.71 -10.93
N PRO A 296 7.86 20.76 -12.27
CA PRO A 296 8.61 19.79 -13.06
C PRO A 296 10.10 19.71 -12.68
N SER A 297 10.73 20.86 -12.36
CA SER A 297 12.11 20.91 -11.86
C SER A 297 12.31 20.07 -10.60
N GLN A 298 11.38 20.17 -9.65
CA GLN A 298 11.37 19.39 -8.41
C GLN A 298 11.23 17.88 -8.67
N LEU A 299 10.44 17.46 -9.66
CA LEU A 299 10.42 16.05 -10.07
C LEU A 299 11.75 15.60 -10.66
N VAL A 300 12.45 16.47 -11.40
CA VAL A 300 13.78 16.17 -11.92
C VAL A 300 14.81 16.03 -10.80
N ASP A 301 14.78 16.88 -9.76
CA ASP A 301 15.66 16.73 -8.58
C ASP A 301 15.43 15.37 -7.91
N VAL A 302 14.16 14.97 -7.73
CA VAL A 302 13.80 13.66 -7.18
C VAL A 302 14.34 12.53 -8.05
N LEU A 303 14.25 12.64 -9.37
CA LEU A 303 14.79 11.65 -10.30
C LEU A 303 16.33 11.61 -10.26
N GLN A 304 17.00 12.74 -10.11
CA GLN A 304 18.46 12.74 -9.95
C GLN A 304 18.87 11.95 -8.70
N ALA A 305 18.17 12.15 -7.58
CA ALA A 305 18.39 11.37 -6.35
C ALA A 305 17.93 9.91 -6.47
N PHE A 306 16.89 9.62 -7.26
CA PHE A 306 16.34 8.27 -7.43
C PHE A 306 17.15 7.39 -8.41
N LYS A 307 18.16 7.94 -9.08
CA LYS A 307 18.95 7.25 -10.12
C LYS A 307 19.47 5.85 -9.71
N PRO A 308 19.94 5.60 -8.47
CA PRO A 308 20.36 4.26 -8.04
C PRO A 308 19.27 3.20 -8.14
N TRP A 309 18.00 3.61 -8.11
CA TRP A 309 16.83 2.72 -8.11
C TRP A 309 16.04 2.76 -9.42
N ILE A 310 16.64 3.21 -10.54
CA ILE A 310 15.98 3.21 -11.86
C ILE A 310 15.37 1.85 -12.22
N LYS A 311 15.98 0.74 -11.78
CA LYS A 311 15.50 -0.65 -11.94
C LYS A 311 14.10 -0.90 -11.37
N LEU A 312 13.59 -0.01 -10.51
CA LEU A 312 12.26 -0.12 -9.90
C LEU A 312 11.16 0.56 -10.73
N LEU A 313 11.51 1.35 -11.74
CA LEU A 313 10.54 1.96 -12.66
C LEU A 313 10.18 1.00 -13.80
N PRO A 314 8.92 0.98 -14.25
CA PRO A 314 8.54 0.22 -15.43
C PRO A 314 9.07 0.90 -16.70
N GLU A 315 9.45 0.09 -17.68
CA GLU A 315 9.60 0.56 -19.06
C GLU A 315 8.20 0.79 -19.65
N VAL A 316 7.89 2.04 -20.01
CA VAL A 316 6.56 2.45 -20.50
C VAL A 316 6.53 2.66 -22.01
N GLU A 317 7.68 2.92 -22.60
CA GLU A 317 7.98 2.95 -24.04
C GLU A 317 9.43 2.48 -24.20
N SER A 318 9.83 2.07 -25.40
CA SER A 318 11.22 1.65 -25.66
C SER A 318 12.22 2.71 -25.16
N ARG A 319 13.15 2.29 -24.29
CA ARG A 319 14.16 3.15 -23.65
C ARG A 319 13.62 4.17 -22.63
N VAL A 320 12.32 4.17 -22.32
CA VAL A 320 11.69 5.10 -21.38
C VAL A 320 11.25 4.39 -20.12
N PHE A 321 11.95 4.63 -19.01
CA PHE A 321 11.63 4.07 -17.69
C PHE A 321 10.97 5.15 -16.83
N ALA A 322 9.66 5.09 -16.64
CA ALA A 322 8.93 6.22 -16.08
C ALA A 322 7.69 5.86 -15.28
N LYS A 323 7.33 6.76 -14.37
CA LYS A 323 6.06 6.73 -13.67
C LYS A 323 5.06 7.64 -14.35
N SER A 324 3.90 7.10 -14.72
CA SER A 324 2.76 7.89 -15.20
C SER A 324 1.84 8.34 -14.06
N GLY A 325 1.20 9.48 -14.22
CA GLY A 325 0.08 9.93 -13.39
C GLY A 325 -1.11 10.37 -14.22
N THR A 326 -2.32 9.99 -13.81
CA THR A 326 -3.56 10.39 -14.50
C THR A 326 -4.63 10.69 -13.46
N LEU A 327 -5.26 11.86 -13.59
CA LEU A 327 -6.55 12.19 -12.98
C LEU A 327 -7.42 12.87 -14.05
N ILE A 328 -8.70 13.12 -13.79
CA ILE A 328 -9.54 13.89 -14.72
C ILE A 328 -8.87 15.26 -14.96
N GLY A 329 -8.53 15.58 -16.20
CA GLY A 329 -7.85 16.83 -16.57
C GLY A 329 -6.37 16.92 -16.18
N VAL A 330 -5.73 15.82 -15.77
CA VAL A 330 -4.30 15.79 -15.40
C VAL A 330 -3.63 14.56 -16.02
N SER A 331 -2.52 14.78 -16.73
CA SER A 331 -1.68 13.74 -17.31
C SER A 331 -0.21 14.07 -17.06
N THR A 332 0.51 13.20 -16.35
CA THR A 332 1.91 13.40 -15.98
C THR A 332 2.76 12.18 -16.33
N LEU A 333 4.04 12.40 -16.62
CA LEU A 333 5.03 11.36 -16.84
C LEU A 333 6.38 11.86 -16.33
N ALA A 334 7.05 11.10 -15.47
CA ALA A 334 8.37 11.47 -14.96
C ALA A 334 9.22 10.21 -14.81
N GLY A 335 10.47 10.27 -15.26
CA GLY A 335 11.34 9.10 -15.34
C GLY A 335 12.64 9.41 -16.06
N TYR A 336 13.15 8.42 -16.79
CA TYR A 336 14.40 8.52 -17.51
C TYR A 336 14.26 8.05 -18.95
N ILE A 337 15.02 8.69 -19.84
CA ILE A 337 15.34 8.19 -21.17
C ILE A 337 16.74 7.56 -21.08
N LYS A 338 16.87 6.31 -21.53
CA LYS A 338 18.15 5.61 -21.59
C LYS A 338 18.71 5.68 -23.01
N GLN A 339 19.81 6.39 -23.19
CA GLN A 339 20.51 6.55 -24.47
C GLN A 339 21.95 6.05 -24.28
N ASP A 340 22.32 4.97 -24.95
CA ASP A 340 23.62 4.31 -24.81
C ASP A 340 24.00 4.07 -23.33
N GLN A 341 25.08 4.71 -22.84
CA GLN A 341 25.50 4.68 -21.44
C GLN A 341 24.94 5.83 -20.58
N GLN A 342 24.18 6.75 -21.17
CA GLN A 342 23.58 7.89 -20.48
C GLN A 342 22.15 7.58 -20.03
N VAL A 343 21.79 8.18 -18.88
CA VAL A 343 20.47 8.10 -18.27
C VAL A 343 20.02 9.53 -17.99
N LEU A 344 19.07 10.01 -18.77
CA LEU A 344 18.62 11.40 -18.78
C LEU A 344 17.28 11.51 -18.03
N PRO A 345 17.22 12.19 -16.87
CA PRO A 345 15.97 12.38 -16.15
C PRO A 345 15.07 13.39 -16.88
N PHE A 346 13.77 13.14 -16.90
CA PHE A 346 12.78 14.07 -17.45
C PHE A 346 11.51 14.08 -16.61
N ALA A 347 10.79 15.21 -16.63
CA ALA A 347 9.48 15.35 -16.02
C ALA A 347 8.55 16.16 -16.92
N MET A 348 7.34 15.66 -17.12
CA MET A 348 6.29 16.26 -17.93
C MET A 348 4.99 16.29 -17.14
N MET A 349 4.39 17.49 -17.04
CA MET A 349 3.15 17.70 -16.30
C MET A 349 2.17 18.49 -17.16
N ILE A 350 1.05 17.86 -17.52
CA ILE A 350 0.00 18.44 -18.35
C ILE A 350 -1.28 18.50 -17.51
N ASN A 351 -1.66 19.68 -17.01
CA ASN A 351 -2.87 19.91 -16.21
C ASN A 351 -4.04 20.42 -17.06
N GLN A 352 -4.30 19.70 -18.16
CA GLN A 352 -5.46 19.88 -19.01
C GLN A 352 -5.90 18.54 -19.60
N LYS A 353 -7.09 18.49 -20.20
CA LYS A 353 -7.60 17.28 -20.85
C LYS A 353 -6.76 17.00 -22.11
N VAL A 354 -6.16 15.81 -22.16
CA VAL A 354 -5.42 15.28 -23.32
C VAL A 354 -5.77 13.81 -23.54
N PRO A 355 -5.56 13.27 -24.75
CA PRO A 355 -5.70 11.83 -25.00
C PRO A 355 -4.83 11.00 -24.04
N TYR A 356 -5.31 9.82 -23.64
CA TYR A 356 -4.64 8.99 -22.62
C TYR A 356 -3.16 8.69 -22.91
N ARG A 357 -2.84 8.37 -24.18
CA ARG A 357 -1.46 8.06 -24.62
C ARG A 357 -0.65 9.29 -25.05
N PHE A 358 -1.15 10.51 -24.86
CA PHE A 358 -0.47 11.71 -25.36
C PHE A 358 0.93 11.88 -24.76
N ARG A 359 1.07 11.75 -23.44
CA ARG A 359 2.37 11.80 -22.74
C ARG A 359 3.37 10.72 -23.21
N ASN A 360 2.87 9.54 -23.56
CA ASN A 360 3.68 8.43 -24.05
C ASN A 360 4.23 8.72 -25.45
N LYS A 361 3.39 9.30 -26.33
CA LYS A 361 3.83 9.76 -27.65
C LYS A 361 4.91 10.82 -27.54
N LEU A 362 4.72 11.82 -26.68
CA LEU A 362 5.73 12.86 -26.44
C LEU A 362 7.04 12.28 -25.89
N ALA A 363 6.97 11.34 -24.95
CA ALA A 363 8.17 10.69 -24.42
C ALA A 363 8.91 9.89 -25.51
N LYS A 364 8.18 9.21 -26.39
CA LYS A 364 8.78 8.50 -27.53
C LYS A 364 9.46 9.47 -28.49
N GLU A 365 8.84 10.61 -28.79
CA GLU A 365 9.43 11.67 -29.61
C GLU A 365 10.70 12.24 -28.98
N LEU A 366 10.72 12.47 -27.66
CA LEU A 366 11.92 12.88 -26.95
C LEU A 366 13.09 11.90 -27.18
N THR A 367 12.82 10.59 -27.27
CA THR A 367 13.88 9.60 -27.54
C THR A 367 14.51 9.66 -28.94
N LEU A 368 13.92 10.44 -29.85
CA LEU A 368 14.48 10.66 -31.19
C LEU A 368 15.47 11.82 -31.22
N PHE A 369 15.35 12.75 -30.28
CA PHE A 369 16.25 13.91 -30.14
C PHE A 369 17.43 13.61 -29.20
N TYR A 370 17.19 12.70 -28.25
CA TYR A 370 18.15 12.18 -27.28
C TYR A 370 18.02 10.65 -27.31
#